data_AF-A0A968WQD4-F1
#
_entry.id   AF-A0A968WQD4-F1
#
_cell.length_a   1.000
_cell.length_b   1.000
_cell.length_c   1.000
_cell.angle_alpha   90.00
_cell.angle_beta   90.00
_cell.angle_gamma   90.00
#
_symmetry.space_group_name_H-M   'P 1'
#
loop_
_entity.id
_entity.type
_entity.pdbx_description
1 polymer ?
#
loop_
_entity_poly.entity_id
_entity_poly.type
_entity_poly.pdbx_seq_one_letter_code
_entity_poly.pdbx_strand_id
1 'polypeptide(L)'
;MSSKPDYDPRQRPWYTAAAKEGKSAWSSIYVYFSSQKLAISKGLPLYSATGKLIGVTAVDLSLAQIDAFLQELKIGKSGSVFLLERSGDLIADSTPHRPYDIQNGEIERINAKNSSNYLLRSTIGYLNAEVGDLNNLKVAQSSEFSIRAIAYSGK
;
A
#
# COMPACT_ATOMS: atom_id res chain seq x y z
N MET A 1 28.79 11.78 -11.81
CA MET A 1 28.02 11.01 -10.80
C MET A 1 27.78 11.93 -9.61
N SER A 2 26.56 12.44 -9.43
CA SER A 2 26.27 13.35 -8.31
C SER A 2 26.02 12.50 -7.06
N SER A 3 26.96 12.50 -6.11
CA SER A 3 26.72 12.03 -4.75
C SER A 3 25.63 12.91 -4.13
N LYS A 4 24.41 12.40 -3.98
CA LYS A 4 23.37 13.09 -3.21
C LYS A 4 23.81 13.11 -1.74
N PRO A 5 24.13 14.26 -1.13
CA PRO A 5 24.84 14.33 0.15
C PRO A 5 24.10 13.70 1.35
N ASP A 6 22.79 13.47 1.24
CA ASP A 6 21.94 13.15 2.40
C ASP A 6 21.25 11.78 2.34
N TYR A 7 21.77 10.83 1.56
CA TYR A 7 21.21 9.47 1.52
C TYR A 7 21.88 8.53 2.52
N ASP A 8 21.21 8.26 3.64
CA ASP A 8 21.56 7.16 4.53
C ASP A 8 20.58 5.98 4.36
N PRO A 9 20.98 4.84 3.76
CA PRO A 9 20.10 3.69 3.60
C PRO A 9 19.63 3.11 4.94
N ARG A 10 20.38 3.30 6.03
CA ARG A 10 20.07 2.73 7.35
C ARG A 10 18.86 3.38 8.01
N GLN A 11 18.50 4.59 7.58
CA GLN A 11 17.33 5.31 8.05
C GLN A 11 16.09 5.03 7.19
N ARG A 12 16.22 4.24 6.12
CA ARG A 12 15.12 3.99 5.20
C ARG A 12 14.18 2.91 5.76
N PRO A 13 12.86 3.00 5.49
CA PRO A 13 11.87 2.08 6.05
C PRO A 13 12.17 0.59 5.81
N TRP A 14 12.74 0.24 4.66
CA TRP A 14 13.12 -1.13 4.32
C TRP A 14 14.28 -1.67 5.16
N TYR A 15 15.23 -0.81 5.52
CA TYR A 15 16.37 -1.18 6.36
C TYR A 15 15.91 -1.33 7.80
N THR A 16 15.22 -0.30 8.32
CA THR A 16 14.80 -0.27 9.73
C THR A 16 13.80 -1.37 10.06
N ALA A 17 12.86 -1.68 9.17
CA ALA A 17 11.93 -2.80 9.37
C ALA A 17 12.65 -4.14 9.48
N ALA A 18 13.54 -4.46 8.54
CA ALA A 18 14.28 -5.72 8.53
C ALA A 18 15.27 -5.83 9.71
N ALA A 19 15.98 -4.75 10.03
CA ALA A 19 16.91 -4.69 11.15
C ALA A 19 16.18 -4.86 12.50
N LYS A 20 15.01 -4.24 12.65
CA LYS A 20 14.19 -4.33 13.87
C LYS A 20 13.60 -5.73 14.06
N GLU A 21 13.02 -6.31 13.01
CA GLU A 21 12.38 -7.63 13.08
C GLU A 21 13.39 -8.78 13.17
N GLY A 22 14.66 -8.51 12.83
CA GLY A 22 15.74 -9.48 12.84
C GLY A 22 15.64 -10.55 11.76
N LYS A 23 14.61 -10.50 10.92
CA LYS A 23 14.29 -11.44 9.84
C LYS A 23 13.72 -10.68 8.63
N SER A 24 13.37 -11.41 7.57
CA SER A 24 12.81 -10.77 6.38
C SER A 24 11.49 -10.05 6.68
N ALA A 25 11.43 -8.75 6.42
CA ALA A 25 10.31 -7.88 6.78
C ALA A 25 9.91 -6.98 5.60
N TRP A 26 8.62 -6.64 5.53
CA TRP A 26 8.14 -5.60 4.62
C TRP A 26 8.33 -4.23 5.27
N SER A 27 8.72 -3.24 4.48
CA SER A 27 8.70 -1.84 4.91
C SER A 27 7.27 -1.32 5.01
N SER A 28 7.08 -0.19 5.69
CA SER A 28 5.94 0.68 5.36
C SER A 28 6.09 1.22 3.93
N ILE A 29 5.00 1.71 3.34
CA ILE A 29 5.08 2.40 2.06
C ILE A 29 5.82 3.72 2.23
N TYR A 30 6.70 4.06 1.28
CA TYR A 30 7.53 5.24 1.34
C TYR A 30 7.79 5.84 -0.03
N VAL A 31 8.20 7.12 -0.05
CA VAL A 31 8.62 7.80 -1.28
C VAL A 31 10.07 7.43 -1.60
N TYR A 32 10.28 6.87 -2.79
CA TYR A 32 11.57 6.46 -3.30
C TYR A 32 12.49 7.66 -3.48
N PHE A 33 13.70 7.56 -2.91
CA PHE A 33 14.62 8.69 -2.79
C PHE A 33 15.08 9.26 -4.15
N SER A 34 15.18 8.42 -5.18
CA SER A 34 15.67 8.85 -6.49
C SER A 34 14.59 9.41 -7.41
N SER A 35 13.31 9.07 -7.21
CA SER A 35 12.28 9.27 -8.23
C SER A 35 10.96 9.85 -7.74
N GLN A 36 10.82 10.19 -6.45
CA GLN A 36 9.54 10.64 -5.87
C GLN A 36 8.35 9.72 -6.19
N LYS A 37 8.57 8.41 -6.23
CA LYS A 37 7.52 7.42 -6.49
C LYS A 37 7.26 6.62 -5.22
N LEU A 38 6.02 6.23 -4.97
CA LEU A 38 5.72 5.34 -3.85
C LEU A 38 6.24 3.93 -4.12
N ALA A 39 6.84 3.34 -3.10
CA ALA A 39 7.37 1.98 -3.11
C ALA A 39 7.11 1.27 -1.77
N ILE A 40 7.11 -0.05 -1.83
CA ILE A 40 7.23 -0.94 -0.68
C ILE A 40 8.37 -1.91 -0.96
N SER A 41 9.16 -2.25 0.06
CA SER A 41 10.29 -3.15 -0.14
C SER A 41 10.27 -4.31 0.84
N LYS A 42 10.70 -5.48 0.37
CA LYS A 42 11.00 -6.62 1.24
C LYS A 42 12.48 -6.58 1.58
N GLY A 43 12.79 -6.28 2.84
CA GLY A 43 14.15 -6.32 3.36
C GLY A 43 14.52 -7.70 3.92
N LEU A 44 15.81 -8.03 3.88
CA LEU A 44 16.42 -9.21 4.48
C LEU A 44 17.70 -8.78 5.22
N PRO A 45 17.75 -8.89 6.56
CA PRO A 45 18.96 -8.56 7.31
C PRO A 45 20.05 -9.63 7.09
N LEU A 46 21.29 -9.16 7.00
CA LEU A 46 22.49 -9.99 6.87
C LEU A 46 23.29 -9.94 8.17
N TYR A 47 23.72 -11.10 8.65
CA TYR A 47 24.48 -11.23 9.89
C TYR A 47 25.87 -11.82 9.63
N SER A 48 26.85 -11.40 10.42
CA SER A 48 28.16 -12.06 10.49
C SER A 48 28.05 -13.45 11.12
N ALA A 49 29.13 -14.23 11.02
CA ALA A 49 29.27 -15.49 11.75
C ALA A 49 29.17 -15.34 13.28
N THR A 50 29.37 -14.13 13.82
CA THR A 50 29.23 -13.81 15.24
C THR A 50 27.83 -13.27 15.61
N GLY A 51 26.87 -13.29 14.67
CA GLY A 51 25.49 -12.84 14.89
C GLY A 51 25.30 -11.32 14.86
N LYS A 52 26.32 -10.54 14.45
CA LYS A 52 26.22 -9.08 14.34
C LYS A 52 25.55 -8.70 13.02
N LEU A 53 24.58 -7.79 13.05
CA LEU A 53 24.00 -7.21 11.82
C LEU A 53 25.09 -6.46 11.04
N ILE A 54 25.31 -6.85 9.79
CA ILE A 54 26.29 -6.25 8.89
C ILE A 54 25.66 -5.46 7.73
N GLY A 55 24.36 -5.66 7.49
CA GLY A 55 23.64 -4.92 6.46
C GLY A 55 22.23 -5.46 6.24
N VAL A 56 21.52 -4.86 5.29
CA VAL A 56 20.21 -5.31 4.82
C VAL A 56 20.21 -5.29 3.29
N THR A 57 19.72 -6.35 2.67
CA THR A 57 19.40 -6.39 1.24
C THR A 57 17.90 -6.19 1.06
N ALA A 58 17.46 -5.63 -0.06
CA ALA A 58 16.04 -5.42 -0.30
C ALA A 58 15.66 -5.59 -1.77
N VAL A 59 14.41 -5.97 -2.00
CA VAL A 59 13.75 -5.91 -3.31
C VAL A 59 12.62 -4.91 -3.21
N ASP A 60 12.55 -4.02 -4.20
CA ASP A 60 11.58 -2.93 -4.28
C ASP A 60 10.40 -3.31 -5.18
N LEU A 61 9.20 -2.96 -4.76
CA LEU A 61 7.99 -2.97 -5.57
C LEU A 61 7.45 -1.55 -5.67
N SER A 62 7.28 -1.06 -6.91
CA SER A 62 6.60 0.21 -7.14
C SER A 62 5.10 0.03 -7.00
N LEU A 63 4.45 0.93 -6.27
CA LEU A 63 2.98 0.96 -6.21
C LEU A 63 2.36 1.16 -7.59
N ALA A 64 2.98 1.95 -8.46
CA ALA A 64 2.49 2.15 -9.82
C ALA A 64 2.53 0.85 -10.66
N GLN A 65 3.49 -0.05 -10.39
CA GLN A 65 3.53 -1.35 -11.06
C GLN A 65 2.45 -2.30 -10.52
N ILE A 66 2.19 -2.26 -9.21
CA ILE A 66 1.09 -3.03 -8.61
C ILE A 66 -0.25 -2.54 -9.15
N ASP A 67 -0.43 -1.23 -9.25
CA ASP A 67 -1.63 -0.59 -9.79
C ASP A 67 -1.87 -0.95 -11.26
N ALA A 68 -0.84 -0.83 -12.10
CA ALA A 68 -0.89 -1.27 -13.50
C ALA A 68 -1.25 -2.76 -13.62
N PHE A 69 -0.65 -3.62 -12.79
CA PHE A 69 -0.99 -5.04 -12.76
C PHE A 69 -2.47 -5.29 -12.42
N LEU A 70 -3.04 -4.56 -11.44
CA LEU A 70 -4.46 -4.70 -11.13
C LEU A 70 -5.37 -4.24 -12.27
N GLN A 71 -4.98 -3.20 -13.02
CA GLN A 71 -5.73 -2.71 -14.19
C GLN A 71 -5.68 -3.68 -15.38
N GLU A 72 -4.65 -4.52 -15.48
CA GLU A 72 -4.53 -5.57 -16.51
C GLU A 72 -5.38 -6.81 -16.21
N LEU A 73 -5.90 -6.96 -14.98
CA LEU A 73 -6.75 -8.08 -14.63
C LEU A 73 -8.05 -8.04 -15.44
N LYS A 74 -8.41 -9.18 -16.04
CA LYS A 74 -9.67 -9.35 -16.76
C LYS A 74 -10.83 -9.51 -15.77
N ILE A 75 -11.31 -8.40 -15.24
CA ILE A 75 -12.45 -8.33 -14.32
C ILE A 75 -13.73 -8.05 -15.13
N GLY A 76 -14.85 -8.65 -14.72
CA GLY A 76 -16.16 -8.34 -15.32
C GLY A 76 -16.55 -6.87 -15.13
N LYS A 77 -17.51 -6.37 -15.92
CA LYS A 77 -17.87 -4.94 -15.95
C LYS A 77 -18.32 -4.34 -14.61
N SER A 78 -18.76 -5.18 -13.68
CA SER A 78 -19.29 -4.77 -12.37
C SER A 78 -18.36 -5.10 -11.19
N GLY A 79 -17.22 -5.73 -11.45
CA GLY A 79 -16.25 -6.09 -10.41
C GLY A 79 -15.16 -5.02 -10.25
N SER A 80 -14.50 -5.02 -9.09
CA SER A 80 -13.30 -4.22 -8.85
C SER A 80 -12.38 -4.98 -7.91
N VAL A 81 -11.08 -4.79 -8.09
CA VAL A 81 -10.03 -5.33 -7.21
C VAL A 81 -9.24 -4.15 -6.67
N PHE A 82 -9.03 -4.13 -5.36
CA PHE A 82 -8.25 -3.11 -4.69
C PHE A 82 -7.37 -3.76 -3.63
N LEU A 83 -6.26 -3.11 -3.34
CA LEU A 83 -5.30 -3.53 -2.32
C LEU A 83 -5.10 -2.35 -1.36
N LEU A 84 -5.19 -2.61 -0.06
CA LEU A 84 -5.05 -1.58 0.99
C LEU A 84 -4.18 -2.06 2.14
N GLU A 85 -3.55 -1.11 2.82
CA GLU A 85 -2.95 -1.31 4.13
C GLU A 85 -4.03 -1.45 5.21
N ARG A 86 -3.68 -2.00 6.38
CA ARG A 86 -4.63 -2.11 7.50
C ARG A 86 -5.07 -0.75 8.07
N SER A 87 -4.32 0.32 7.81
CA SER A 87 -4.75 1.70 8.09
C SER A 87 -5.95 2.13 7.24
N GLY A 88 -6.24 1.39 6.16
CA GLY A 88 -7.20 1.77 5.13
C GLY A 88 -6.57 2.54 3.98
N ASP A 89 -5.27 2.82 3.99
CA ASP A 89 -4.61 3.54 2.89
C ASP A 89 -4.47 2.66 1.66
N LEU A 90 -4.86 3.19 0.52
CA LEU A 90 -4.97 2.46 -0.74
C LEU A 90 -3.59 2.20 -1.33
N ILE A 91 -3.21 0.93 -1.53
CA ILE A 91 -1.96 0.56 -2.22
C ILE A 91 -2.15 0.61 -3.74
N ALA A 92 -3.26 0.06 -4.23
CA ALA A 92 -3.58 -0.03 -5.65
C ALA A 92 -5.09 -0.23 -5.88
N ASP A 93 -5.60 0.18 -7.03
CA ASP A 93 -6.99 0.03 -7.46
C ASP A 93 -7.03 -0.39 -8.94
N SER A 94 -7.88 -1.36 -9.30
CA SER A 94 -8.07 -1.81 -10.68
C SER A 94 -8.77 -0.78 -11.57
N THR A 95 -9.28 0.32 -11.00
CA THR A 95 -9.86 1.46 -11.74
C THR A 95 -8.77 2.46 -12.17
N PRO A 96 -8.98 3.30 -13.20
CA PRO A 96 -7.94 4.19 -13.74
C PRO A 96 -7.69 5.44 -12.87
N HIS A 97 -7.65 5.28 -11.54
CA HIS A 97 -7.37 6.33 -10.57
C HIS A 97 -6.06 6.05 -9.85
N ARG A 98 -5.28 7.11 -9.59
CA ARG A 98 -4.05 6.97 -8.80
C ARG A 98 -4.42 6.69 -7.33
N PRO A 99 -3.68 5.83 -6.62
CA PRO A 99 -3.94 5.54 -5.20
C PRO A 99 -3.39 6.63 -4.25
N TYR A 100 -3.13 7.84 -4.76
CA TYR A 100 -2.57 8.97 -4.03
C TYR A 100 -2.94 10.28 -4.74
N ASP A 101 -2.97 11.35 -3.96
CA ASP A 101 -3.08 12.74 -4.42
C ASP A 101 -1.74 13.46 -4.29
N ILE A 102 -1.66 14.64 -4.91
CA ILE A 102 -0.53 15.56 -4.74
C ILE A 102 -1.08 16.83 -4.10
N GLN A 103 -0.69 17.10 -2.86
CA GLN A 103 -1.07 18.30 -2.11
C GLN A 103 0.20 19.09 -1.74
N ASN A 104 0.22 20.39 -2.07
CA ASN A 104 1.38 21.26 -1.83
C ASN A 104 2.71 20.74 -2.39
N GLY A 105 2.66 19.95 -3.47
CA GLY A 105 3.84 19.33 -4.07
C GLY A 105 4.31 18.04 -3.39
N GLU A 106 3.62 17.57 -2.35
CA GLU A 106 3.89 16.31 -1.68
C GLU A 106 2.86 15.24 -2.02
N ILE A 107 3.30 13.98 -2.01
CA ILE A 107 2.42 12.84 -2.25
C ILE A 107 1.65 12.53 -0.97
N GLU A 108 0.33 12.52 -1.05
CA GLU A 108 -0.57 12.11 0.03
C GLU A 108 -1.31 10.84 -0.35
N ARG A 109 -1.25 9.83 0.51
CA ARG A 109 -1.89 8.53 0.28
C ARG A 109 -3.40 8.67 0.45
N ILE A 110 -4.18 8.13 -0.48
CA ILE A 110 -5.64 8.15 -0.34
C ILE A 110 -6.06 7.09 0.66
N ASN A 111 -6.75 7.50 1.72
CA ASN A 111 -7.46 6.55 2.57
C ASN A 111 -8.73 6.06 1.86
N ALA A 112 -8.99 4.75 1.88
CA ALA A 112 -10.09 4.14 1.16
C ALA A 112 -11.47 4.64 1.61
N LYS A 113 -11.61 5.15 2.84
CA LYS A 113 -12.83 5.82 3.32
C LYS A 113 -13.13 7.13 2.58
N ASN A 114 -12.11 7.76 1.98
CA ASN A 114 -12.20 9.04 1.29
C ASN A 114 -12.14 8.89 -0.24
N SER A 115 -12.05 7.65 -0.76
CA SER A 115 -11.93 7.42 -2.20
C SER A 115 -13.15 7.89 -2.99
N SER A 116 -12.94 8.40 -4.20
CA SER A 116 -14.05 8.68 -5.13
C SER A 116 -14.75 7.40 -5.61
N ASN A 117 -14.07 6.25 -5.56
CA ASN A 117 -14.63 4.95 -5.92
C ASN A 117 -15.69 4.51 -4.90
N TYR A 118 -16.96 4.52 -5.32
CA TYR A 118 -18.10 4.17 -4.48
C TYR A 118 -18.03 2.73 -3.96
N LEU A 119 -17.67 1.76 -4.81
CA LEU A 119 -17.58 0.36 -4.41
C LEU A 119 -16.51 0.16 -3.35
N LEU A 120 -15.35 0.79 -3.51
CA LEU A 120 -14.28 0.76 -2.51
C LEU A 120 -14.74 1.38 -1.17
N ARG A 121 -15.27 2.60 -1.19
CA ARG A 121 -15.73 3.26 0.05
C ARG A 121 -16.78 2.44 0.77
N SER A 122 -17.79 1.95 0.05
CA SER A 122 -18.88 1.18 0.62
C SER A 122 -18.38 -0.15 1.19
N THR A 123 -17.42 -0.81 0.53
CA THR A 123 -16.80 -2.03 1.03
C THR A 123 -16.04 -1.80 2.34
N ILE A 124 -15.22 -0.75 2.39
CA ILE A 124 -14.49 -0.41 3.62
C ILE A 124 -15.43 0.06 4.74
N GLY A 125 -16.51 0.75 4.39
CA GLY A 125 -17.58 1.09 5.34
C GLY A 125 -18.21 -0.15 5.98
N TYR A 126 -18.58 -1.14 5.15
CA TYR A 126 -19.10 -2.43 5.63
C TYR A 126 -18.10 -3.17 6.50
N LEU A 127 -16.85 -3.34 6.05
CA LEU A 127 -15.83 -4.07 6.81
C LEU A 127 -15.56 -3.43 8.18
N ASN A 128 -15.48 -2.10 8.26
CA ASN A 128 -15.29 -1.44 9.56
C ASN A 128 -16.52 -1.61 10.48
N ALA A 129 -17.74 -1.63 9.95
CA ALA A 129 -18.93 -1.90 10.77
C ALA A 129 -18.92 -3.34 11.31
N GLU A 130 -18.44 -4.30 10.53
CA GLU A 130 -18.41 -5.71 10.88
C GLU A 130 -17.28 -6.06 11.86
N VAL A 131 -16.06 -5.58 11.62
CA VAL A 131 -14.88 -5.96 12.42
C VAL A 131 -14.38 -4.85 13.36
N GLY A 132 -15.05 -3.70 13.38
CA GLY A 132 -14.68 -2.49 14.11
C GLY A 132 -13.48 -1.75 13.49
N ASP A 133 -12.38 -2.46 13.27
CA ASP A 133 -11.12 -1.96 12.72
C ASP A 133 -10.46 -3.01 11.82
N LEU A 134 -9.89 -2.58 10.68
CA LEU A 134 -9.26 -3.48 9.71
C LEU A 134 -8.02 -4.22 10.27
N ASN A 135 -7.44 -3.77 11.38
CA ASN A 135 -6.39 -4.50 12.10
C ASN A 135 -6.90 -5.80 12.73
N ASN A 136 -8.21 -5.95 12.90
CA ASN A 136 -8.84 -7.15 13.43
C ASN A 136 -8.99 -8.27 12.38
N LEU A 137 -8.76 -7.99 11.09
CA LEU A 137 -8.77 -8.99 10.02
C LEU A 137 -7.52 -9.90 10.07
N LYS A 138 -7.54 -10.98 10.85
CA LYS A 138 -6.34 -11.82 11.06
C LYS A 138 -6.12 -12.91 10.03
N VAL A 139 -7.17 -13.36 9.36
CA VAL A 139 -7.14 -14.49 8.43
C VAL A 139 -7.80 -14.12 7.11
N ALA A 140 -7.46 -14.87 6.05
CA ALA A 140 -8.16 -14.75 4.79
C ALA A 140 -9.63 -15.12 4.97
N GLN A 141 -10.54 -14.27 4.50
CA GLN A 141 -11.97 -14.48 4.60
C GLN A 141 -12.68 -13.90 3.37
N SER A 142 -13.85 -14.45 3.06
CA SER A 142 -14.78 -13.93 2.07
C SER A 142 -16.08 -13.54 2.77
N SER A 143 -16.64 -12.39 2.39
CA SER A 143 -17.91 -11.91 2.92
C SER A 143 -18.81 -11.51 1.77
N GLU A 144 -20.10 -11.78 1.92
CA GLU A 144 -21.14 -11.33 0.99
C GLU A 144 -22.00 -10.29 1.70
N PHE A 145 -22.21 -9.15 1.04
CA PHE A 145 -23.02 -8.07 1.58
C PHE A 145 -23.63 -7.24 0.44
N SER A 146 -24.75 -6.61 0.75
CA SER A 146 -25.47 -5.74 -0.19
C SER A 146 -25.19 -4.29 0.13
N ILE A 147 -24.70 -3.56 -0.87
CA ILE A 147 -24.57 -2.10 -0.80
C ILE A 147 -25.86 -1.49 -1.36
N ARG A 148 -26.60 -0.73 -0.54
CA ARG A 148 -27.75 0.04 -1.04
C ARG A 148 -27.25 1.20 -1.89
N ALA A 149 -27.36 1.08 -3.21
CA ALA A 149 -27.16 2.20 -4.11
C ALA A 149 -28.29 3.23 -3.91
N ILE A 150 -27.92 4.46 -3.51
CA ILE A 150 -28.85 5.58 -3.61
C ILE A 150 -28.79 6.01 -5.08
N ALA A 151 -29.90 5.85 -5.81
CA ALA A 151 -30.00 6.29 -7.19
C ALA A 151 -29.68 7.79 -7.26
N TYR A 152 -28.56 8.15 -7.89
CA TYR A 152 -28.31 9.52 -8.29
C TYR A 152 -29.23 9.81 -9.49
N SER A 153 -30.37 10.45 -9.25
CA SER A 153 -31.14 11.07 -10.33
C SER A 153 -30.37 12.32 -10.78
N GLY A 154 -29.46 12.14 -11.74
CA GLY A 154 -28.88 13.27 -12.46
C GLY A 154 -29.99 13.97 -13.25
N LYS A 155 -30.19 15.26 -12.98
CA LYS A 155 -30.82 16.19 -13.90
C LYS A 155 -29.84 16.57 -15.00
#